data_AF-A0A7S1RMZ6-F1
#
_entry.id   AF-A0A7S1RMZ6-F1
#
_cell.length_a   1.000
_cell.length_b   1.000
_cell.length_c   1.000
_cell.angle_alpha   90.00
_cell.angle_beta   90.00
_cell.angle_gamma   90.00
#
_symmetry.space_group_name_H-M   'P 1'
#
loop_
_entity.id
_entity.type
_entity.pdbx_description
1 polymer ?
#
loop_
_entity_poly.entity_id
_entity_poly.type
_entity_poly.pdbx_seq_one_letter_code
_entity_poly.pdbx_strand_id
1 'polypeptide(L)'
;QLGLTSRCRVWLEQHIRAATGRSGHMANGGILPAAAQDDQAHEAKVREAQLPVDEGVPRMTPKVLQESCLSNRGYANPELNELLVLHYKGFRAIEGLDAYTQVRSLFLECNGIRRIENLEAMPLLVSLYLQSNCITAIENLEALTKLQYLNLSNNGIKHVNGLAS
;
A
#
# COMPACT_ATOMS: atom_id res chain seq x y z
N GLN A 1 23.75 -15.85 -3.90
CA GLN A 1 23.04 -14.56 -4.01
C GLN A 1 21.83 -14.73 -4.93
N LEU A 2 20.74 -15.33 -4.43
CA LEU A 2 19.45 -15.51 -5.13
C LEU A 2 18.43 -15.96 -4.05
N GLY A 3 17.37 -15.19 -3.84
CA GLY A 3 16.38 -15.49 -2.81
C GLY A 3 15.36 -14.36 -2.65
N LEU A 4 14.80 -13.89 -3.76
CA LEU A 4 13.81 -12.81 -3.79
C LEU A 4 12.39 -13.39 -3.78
N THR A 5 11.66 -13.11 -2.70
CA THR A 5 10.31 -12.51 -2.74
C THR A 5 9.23 -13.20 -3.61
N SER A 6 9.32 -14.51 -3.81
CA SER A 6 8.57 -15.18 -4.89
C SER A 6 7.05 -15.23 -4.68
N ARG A 7 6.51 -15.10 -3.46
CA ARG A 7 5.05 -15.19 -3.24
C ARG A 7 4.31 -13.86 -3.41
N CYS A 8 4.86 -12.73 -2.96
CA CYS A 8 4.26 -11.41 -3.22
C CYS A 8 4.38 -11.02 -4.69
N ARG A 9 5.51 -11.34 -5.34
CA ARG A 9 5.67 -11.07 -6.78
C ARG A 9 4.68 -11.89 -7.62
N VAL A 10 4.46 -13.16 -7.28
CA VAL A 10 3.50 -14.04 -7.97
C VAL A 10 2.06 -13.56 -7.76
N TRP A 11 1.67 -13.12 -6.55
CA TRP A 11 0.33 -12.55 -6.34
C TRP A 11 0.13 -11.25 -7.14
N LEU A 12 1.12 -10.35 -7.10
CA LEU A 12 1.13 -9.09 -7.84
C LEU A 12 1.12 -9.32 -9.36
N GLU A 13 1.87 -10.29 -9.87
CA GLU A 13 1.94 -10.62 -11.30
C GLU A 13 0.69 -11.36 -11.81
N GLN A 14 0.08 -12.22 -11.00
CA GLN A 14 -1.12 -12.97 -11.41
C GLN A 14 -2.39 -12.11 -11.39
N HIS A 15 -2.53 -11.19 -10.44
CA HIS A 15 -3.77 -10.40 -10.29
C HIS A 15 -3.75 -9.06 -11.02
N ILE A 16 -2.58 -8.41 -11.20
CA ILE A 16 -2.49 -7.18 -12.01
C ILE A 16 -2.63 -7.50 -13.51
N ARG A 17 -2.14 -8.64 -14.00
CA ARG A 17 -2.29 -9.04 -15.41
C ARG A 17 -3.75 -9.31 -15.82
N ALA A 18 -4.61 -9.70 -14.89
CA ALA A 18 -6.04 -9.87 -15.15
C ALA A 18 -6.77 -8.52 -15.37
N ALA A 19 -6.22 -7.42 -14.86
CA ALA A 19 -6.79 -6.07 -15.00
C ALA A 19 -6.35 -5.36 -16.30
N THR A 20 -5.16 -5.68 -16.84
CA THR A 20 -4.68 -5.09 -18.11
C THR A 20 -4.94 -6.03 -19.28
N GLY A 21 -6.18 -6.09 -19.74
CA GLY A 21 -6.53 -6.74 -21.00
C GLY A 21 -5.90 -5.98 -22.18
N ARG A 22 -4.80 -6.49 -22.75
CA ARG A 22 -4.35 -6.08 -24.09
C ARG A 22 -3.93 -7.29 -24.93
N SER A 23 -4.84 -7.61 -25.84
CA SER A 23 -4.66 -8.42 -27.04
C SER A 23 -3.46 -7.91 -27.85
N GLY A 24 -2.46 -8.75 -28.08
CA GLY A 24 -1.30 -8.44 -28.92
C GLY A 24 -1.64 -8.68 -30.39
N HIS A 25 -1.82 -7.60 -31.15
CA HIS A 25 -1.67 -7.61 -32.61
C HIS A 25 -0.23 -7.22 -32.94
N MET A 26 0.42 -8.06 -33.75
CA MET A 26 1.76 -7.85 -34.31
C MET A 26 1.74 -6.75 -35.38
N ALA A 27 2.76 -5.88 -35.39
CA ALA A 27 3.10 -5.09 -36.56
C ALA A 27 4.62 -4.87 -36.65
N ASN A 28 5.11 -5.04 -37.89
CA ASN A 28 6.48 -5.08 -38.36
C ASN A 28 7.21 -3.72 -38.35
N GLY A 29 8.54 -3.81 -38.19
CA GLY A 29 9.58 -3.21 -39.05
C GLY A 29 9.59 -1.70 -39.33
N GLY A 30 10.66 -1.02 -38.90
CA GLY A 30 10.98 0.34 -39.37
C GLY A 30 12.29 0.91 -38.79
N ILE A 31 13.16 1.38 -39.67
CA ILE A 31 14.57 1.78 -39.50
C ILE A 31 14.76 3.13 -38.76
N LEU A 32 15.83 3.25 -37.97
CA LEU A 32 16.35 4.50 -37.37
C LEU A 32 17.03 5.41 -38.43
N PRO A 33 17.06 6.73 -38.21
CA PRO A 33 18.36 7.39 -38.33
C PRO A 33 18.69 8.39 -37.21
N ALA A 34 19.98 8.69 -37.13
CA ALA A 34 20.67 9.45 -36.11
C ALA A 34 20.77 10.97 -36.41
N ALA A 35 21.13 11.70 -35.34
CA ALA A 35 21.79 13.00 -35.28
C ALA A 35 20.93 14.29 -35.43
N ALA A 36 20.82 15.02 -34.31
CA ALA A 36 20.99 16.47 -34.25
C ALA A 36 21.29 16.88 -32.79
N GLN A 37 22.45 17.47 -32.55
CA GLN A 37 22.80 18.20 -31.33
C GLN A 37 22.39 19.67 -31.53
N ASP A 38 21.84 20.32 -30.50
CA ASP A 38 22.26 21.64 -30.01
C ASP A 38 21.33 22.14 -28.89
N ASP A 39 21.96 22.37 -27.74
CA ASP A 39 21.78 23.46 -26.78
C ASP A 39 20.41 24.15 -26.64
N GLN A 40 19.68 23.78 -25.59
CA GLN A 40 18.92 24.76 -24.84
C GLN A 40 18.93 24.47 -23.34
N ALA A 41 19.46 25.44 -22.61
CA ALA A 41 19.63 25.47 -21.18
C ALA A 41 18.28 25.55 -20.43
N HIS A 42 18.35 25.08 -19.18
CA HIS A 42 17.64 25.67 -18.05
C HIS A 42 16.11 25.52 -18.03
N GLU A 43 15.62 24.27 -17.93
CA GLU A 43 14.34 24.01 -17.27
C GLU A 43 14.22 22.55 -16.78
N ALA A 44 15.19 22.09 -15.99
CA ALA A 44 14.98 20.93 -15.11
C ALA A 44 14.17 21.35 -13.86
N LYS A 45 13.05 22.06 -14.08
CA LYS A 45 12.00 22.21 -13.07
C LYS A 45 11.41 20.84 -12.87
N VAL A 46 11.52 20.34 -11.65
CA VAL A 46 10.58 19.48 -10.93
C VAL A 46 9.30 19.24 -11.75
N ARG A 47 9.36 18.33 -12.72
CA ARG A 47 8.17 17.67 -13.24
C ARG A 47 8.07 16.43 -12.40
N GLU A 48 7.38 16.64 -11.29
CA GLU A 48 6.59 15.64 -10.60
C GLU A 48 6.40 14.43 -11.51
N ALA A 49 7.02 13.32 -11.15
CA ALA A 49 6.58 12.03 -11.65
C ALA A 49 5.20 11.78 -11.03
N GLN A 50 4.16 12.48 -11.51
CA GLN A 50 2.82 11.92 -11.48
C GLN A 50 2.91 10.65 -12.31
N LEU A 51 3.18 9.57 -11.60
CA LEU A 51 2.87 8.22 -12.01
C LEU A 51 1.43 8.23 -12.55
N PRO A 52 1.17 7.48 -13.64
CA PRO A 52 -0.13 7.51 -14.30
C PRO A 52 -1.23 7.22 -13.27
N VAL A 53 -2.32 7.99 -13.38
CA VAL A 53 -3.52 7.89 -12.55
C VAL A 53 -3.87 6.42 -12.33
N ASP A 54 -4.06 6.06 -11.06
CA ASP A 54 -4.18 4.73 -10.45
C ASP A 54 -5.45 3.96 -10.92
N GLU A 55 -5.73 3.93 -12.23
CA GLU A 55 -6.87 3.21 -12.81
C GLU A 55 -6.76 1.71 -12.50
N GLY A 56 -7.69 1.21 -11.70
CA GLY A 56 -7.78 -0.19 -11.32
C GLY A 56 -7.04 -0.58 -10.04
N VAL A 57 -6.37 0.36 -9.36
CA VAL A 57 -5.80 0.07 -8.03
C VAL A 57 -6.88 0.20 -6.96
N PRO A 58 -7.10 -0.83 -6.12
CA PRO A 58 -8.04 -0.75 -5.02
C PRO A 58 -7.65 0.35 -4.02
N ARG A 59 -8.61 1.20 -3.66
CA ARG A 59 -8.48 2.25 -2.65
C ARG A 59 -9.32 1.97 -1.42
N MET A 60 -8.87 2.44 -0.26
CA MET A 60 -9.62 2.33 1.00
C MET A 60 -10.74 3.38 1.03
N THR A 61 -11.76 3.19 0.20
CA THR A 61 -12.92 4.09 0.17
C THR A 61 -13.84 3.82 1.38
N PRO A 62 -14.59 4.82 1.88
CA PRO A 62 -15.51 4.63 3.00
C PRO A 62 -16.47 3.45 2.80
N LYS A 63 -16.93 3.24 1.55
CA LYS A 63 -17.79 2.12 1.17
C LYS A 63 -17.09 0.77 1.41
N VAL A 64 -15.87 0.60 0.92
CA VAL A 64 -15.11 -0.66 1.09
C VAL A 64 -14.82 -0.93 2.56
N LEU A 65 -14.48 0.10 3.32
CA LEU A 65 -14.22 -0.01 4.75
C LEU A 65 -15.48 -0.44 5.51
N GLN A 66 -16.62 0.20 5.22
CA GLN A 66 -17.91 -0.14 5.82
C GLN A 66 -18.38 -1.55 5.45
N GLU A 67 -18.25 -1.94 4.18
CA GLU A 67 -18.54 -3.31 3.72
C GLU A 67 -17.69 -4.34 4.46
N SER A 68 -16.41 -4.02 4.71
CA SER A 68 -15.52 -4.90 5.48
C SER A 68 -15.96 -5.03 6.93
N CYS A 69 -16.36 -3.92 7.58
CA CYS A 69 -16.87 -3.95 8.95
C CYS A 69 -18.12 -4.84 9.04
N LEU A 70 -19.09 -4.63 8.16
CA LEU A 70 -20.34 -5.40 8.14
C LEU A 70 -20.10 -6.89 7.86
N SER A 71 -19.21 -7.21 6.94
CA SER A 71 -18.82 -8.60 6.64
C SER A 71 -18.20 -9.33 7.83
N ASN A 72 -17.55 -8.58 8.73
CA ASN A 72 -16.91 -9.10 9.93
C ASN A 72 -17.77 -8.92 11.19
N ARG A 73 -19.10 -8.81 11.04
CA ARG A 73 -20.08 -8.64 12.14
C ARG A 73 -19.84 -7.37 12.98
N GLY A 74 -19.17 -6.38 12.41
CA GLY A 74 -18.99 -5.05 12.99
C GLY A 74 -20.18 -4.13 12.74
N TYR A 75 -19.98 -2.86 13.03
CA TYR A 75 -20.99 -1.80 12.94
C TYR A 75 -20.81 -0.97 11.67
N ALA A 76 -21.94 -0.46 11.15
CA ALA A 76 -21.94 0.50 10.06
C ALA A 76 -21.27 1.84 10.44
N ASN A 77 -21.28 2.20 11.73
CA ASN A 77 -20.60 3.38 12.26
C ASN A 77 -19.12 3.05 12.56
N PRO A 78 -18.15 3.71 11.90
CA PRO A 78 -16.71 3.48 12.10
C PRO A 78 -16.26 3.55 13.56
N GLU A 79 -16.79 4.51 14.32
CA GLU A 79 -16.38 4.80 15.69
C GLU A 79 -16.77 3.71 16.70
N LEU A 80 -17.62 2.75 16.32
CA LEU A 80 -18.03 1.65 17.20
C LEU A 80 -17.22 0.37 16.97
N ASN A 81 -16.36 0.34 15.95
CA ASN A 81 -15.61 -0.85 15.58
C ASN A 81 -14.28 -0.93 16.35
N GLU A 82 -14.10 -1.99 17.14
CA GLU A 82 -12.81 -2.30 17.78
C GLU A 82 -11.91 -3.18 16.89
N LEU A 83 -12.47 -3.79 15.86
CA LEU A 83 -11.80 -4.70 14.93
C LEU A 83 -12.01 -4.21 13.50
N LEU A 84 -10.92 -4.00 12.77
CA LEU A 84 -10.96 -3.63 11.36
C LEU A 84 -10.14 -4.64 10.54
N VAL A 85 -10.85 -5.38 9.68
CA VAL A 85 -10.26 -6.43 8.84
C VAL A 85 -10.17 -5.96 7.40
N LEU A 86 -8.96 -5.78 6.88
CA LEU A 86 -8.67 -5.20 5.55
C LEU A 86 -7.61 -6.00 4.78
N HIS A 87 -7.46 -7.28 5.08
CA HIS A 87 -6.54 -8.17 4.39
C HIS A 87 -7.00 -8.53 2.96
N TYR A 88 -6.04 -8.91 2.10
CA TYR A 88 -6.29 -9.39 0.73
C TYR A 88 -7.13 -8.44 -0.15
N LYS A 89 -7.03 -7.12 0.06
CA LYS A 89 -7.77 -6.12 -0.73
C LYS A 89 -6.93 -5.50 -1.84
N GLY A 90 -5.61 -5.71 -1.84
CA GLY A 90 -4.70 -5.14 -2.83
C GLY A 90 -4.36 -3.68 -2.62
N PHE A 91 -4.60 -3.15 -1.42
CA PHE A 91 -4.30 -1.74 -1.10
C PHE A 91 -2.81 -1.44 -1.19
N ARG A 92 -2.46 -0.28 -1.73
CA ARG A 92 -1.07 0.18 -1.86
C ARG A 92 -0.66 1.23 -0.83
N ALA A 93 -1.64 1.86 -0.20
CA ALA A 93 -1.49 2.87 0.83
C ALA A 93 -2.55 2.65 1.93
N ILE A 94 -2.26 3.15 3.13
CA ILE A 94 -3.22 3.22 4.24
C ILE A 94 -3.88 4.58 4.14
N GLU A 95 -5.21 4.64 4.02
CA GLU A 95 -5.94 5.91 3.85
C GLU A 95 -7.39 5.79 4.36
N GLY A 96 -8.02 6.92 4.68
CA GLY A 96 -9.44 6.98 5.02
C GLY A 96 -9.81 6.33 6.36
N LEU A 97 -8.86 6.19 7.28
CA LEU A 97 -9.06 5.52 8.57
C LEU A 97 -9.34 6.49 9.75
N ASP A 98 -9.48 7.79 9.48
CA ASP A 98 -9.59 8.84 10.51
C ASP A 98 -10.76 8.65 11.49
N ALA A 99 -11.87 8.05 11.01
CA ALA A 99 -13.08 7.82 11.81
C ALA A 99 -13.01 6.56 12.70
N TYR A 100 -11.99 5.71 12.55
CA TYR A 100 -11.89 4.41 13.22
C TYR A 100 -11.17 4.50 14.58
N THR A 101 -11.58 5.44 15.41
CA THR A 101 -10.87 5.83 16.64
C THR A 101 -10.87 4.78 17.75
N GLN A 102 -11.84 3.86 17.74
CA GLN A 102 -11.97 2.78 18.72
C GLN A 102 -11.27 1.48 18.32
N VAL A 103 -10.62 1.43 17.16
CA VAL A 103 -9.97 0.20 16.69
C VAL A 103 -8.82 -0.20 17.62
N ARG A 104 -8.86 -1.45 18.08
CA ARG A 104 -7.84 -2.12 18.90
C ARG A 104 -7.03 -3.11 18.09
N SER A 105 -7.62 -3.71 17.06
CA SER A 105 -6.95 -4.68 16.18
C SER A 105 -7.16 -4.33 14.72
N LEU A 106 -6.06 -4.12 14.00
CA LEU A 106 -6.05 -3.76 12.58
C LEU A 106 -5.32 -4.82 11.75
N PHE A 107 -6.05 -5.43 10.83
CA PHE A 107 -5.55 -6.46 9.92
C PHE A 107 -5.36 -5.88 8.52
N LEU A 108 -4.11 -5.71 8.12
CA LEU A 108 -3.69 -5.16 6.82
C LEU A 108 -2.77 -6.10 6.05
N GLU A 109 -2.71 -7.38 6.45
CA GLU A 109 -1.84 -8.36 5.83
C GLU A 109 -2.21 -8.68 4.37
N CYS A 110 -1.20 -9.15 3.63
CA CYS A 110 -1.36 -9.57 2.24
C CYS A 110 -1.96 -8.49 1.34
N ASN A 111 -1.44 -7.26 1.48
CA ASN A 111 -1.72 -6.12 0.60
C ASN A 111 -0.41 -5.70 -0.12
N GLY A 112 -0.45 -4.56 -0.80
CA GLY A 112 0.69 -3.95 -1.49
C GLY A 112 1.22 -2.70 -0.79
N ILE A 113 0.99 -2.55 0.53
CA ILE A 113 1.30 -1.33 1.29
C ILE A 113 2.81 -1.11 1.34
N ARG A 114 3.25 0.12 1.09
CA ARG A 114 4.68 0.47 0.98
C ARG A 114 5.21 1.25 2.17
N ARG A 115 4.33 1.92 2.91
CA ARG A 115 4.66 2.81 4.02
C ARG A 115 3.60 2.65 5.11
N ILE A 116 4.04 2.73 6.36
CA ILE A 116 3.16 2.85 7.52
C ILE A 116 2.85 4.33 7.65
N GLU A 117 1.59 4.72 7.56
CA GLU A 117 1.12 6.10 7.59
C GLU A 117 -0.38 6.15 7.90
N ASN A 118 -0.91 7.31 8.27
CA ASN A 118 -2.35 7.54 8.48
C ASN A 118 -2.95 6.63 9.58
N LEU A 119 -2.20 6.40 10.66
CA LEU A 119 -2.62 5.62 11.83
C LEU A 119 -2.73 6.48 13.11
N GLU A 120 -2.53 7.80 12.99
CA GLU A 120 -2.47 8.74 14.13
C GLU A 120 -3.83 8.84 14.86
N ALA A 121 -4.93 8.57 14.15
CA ALA A 121 -6.29 8.58 14.70
C ALA A 121 -6.63 7.32 15.53
N MET A 122 -5.71 6.36 15.70
CA MET A 122 -5.95 5.11 16.44
C MET A 122 -5.09 4.98 17.71
N PRO A 123 -5.24 5.88 18.70
CA PRO A 123 -4.44 5.82 19.94
C PRO A 123 -4.76 4.57 20.79
N LEU A 124 -5.85 3.86 20.48
CA LEU A 124 -6.28 2.64 21.16
C LEU A 124 -5.78 1.35 20.51
N LEU A 125 -5.02 1.44 19.42
CA LEU A 125 -4.54 0.27 18.68
C LEU A 125 -3.56 -0.55 19.54
N VAL A 126 -3.89 -1.83 19.71
CA VAL A 126 -3.10 -2.80 20.50
C VAL A 126 -2.36 -3.77 19.58
N SER A 127 -3.00 -4.18 18.48
CA SER A 127 -2.47 -5.17 17.54
C SER A 127 -2.51 -4.66 16.10
N LEU A 128 -1.36 -4.63 15.45
CA LEU A 128 -1.19 -4.23 14.05
C LEU A 128 -0.55 -5.36 13.23
N TYR A 129 -1.31 -5.88 12.27
CA TYR A 129 -0.88 -6.95 11.36
C TYR A 129 -0.59 -6.39 9.98
N LEU A 130 0.67 -6.41 9.58
CA LEU A 130 1.18 -5.85 8.31
C LEU A 130 2.01 -6.87 7.53
N GLN A 131 1.96 -8.15 7.89
CA GLN A 131 2.74 -9.18 7.22
C GLN A 131 2.40 -9.33 5.73
N SER A 132 3.39 -9.71 4.92
CA SER A 132 3.24 -9.89 3.46
C SER A 132 2.78 -8.61 2.73
N ASN A 133 3.43 -7.48 3.06
CA ASN A 133 3.29 -6.20 2.36
C ASN A 133 4.62 -5.82 1.67
N CYS A 134 4.73 -4.57 1.17
CA CYS A 134 5.92 -4.03 0.52
C CYS A 134 6.61 -2.94 1.36
N ILE A 135 6.49 -2.98 2.69
CA ILE A 135 7.02 -1.95 3.59
C ILE A 135 8.55 -2.04 3.64
N THR A 136 9.23 -0.89 3.61
CA THR A 136 10.69 -0.81 3.58
C THR A 136 11.33 -0.13 4.78
N ALA A 137 10.54 0.55 5.61
CA ALA A 137 11.00 1.18 6.84
C ALA A 137 9.96 0.99 7.96
N ILE A 138 10.44 0.86 9.19
CA ILE A 138 9.63 1.03 10.39
C ILE A 138 9.65 2.51 10.75
N GLU A 139 8.49 3.16 10.79
CA GLU A 139 8.31 4.61 11.01
C GLU A 139 6.82 4.90 11.30
N ASN A 140 6.53 6.11 11.79
CA ASN A 140 5.16 6.61 12.02
C ASN A 140 4.34 5.74 13.00
N LEU A 141 4.98 5.23 14.05
CA LEU A 141 4.35 4.43 15.10
C LEU A 141 4.24 5.19 16.43
N GLU A 142 4.72 6.43 16.50
CA GLU A 142 4.85 7.22 17.73
C GLU A 142 3.48 7.55 18.35
N ALA A 143 2.44 7.69 17.53
CA ALA A 143 1.07 7.93 17.98
C ALA A 143 0.41 6.68 18.59
N LEU A 144 0.92 5.48 18.30
CA LEU A 144 0.32 4.20 18.69
C LEU A 144 0.77 3.78 20.10
N THR A 145 0.49 4.64 21.08
CA THR A 145 0.96 4.52 22.46
C THR A 145 0.54 3.23 23.20
N LYS A 146 -0.49 2.54 22.70
CA LYS A 146 -1.00 1.27 23.27
C LYS A 146 -0.58 0.03 22.48
N LEU A 147 0.23 0.19 21.43
CA LEU A 147 0.62 -0.91 20.56
C LEU A 147 1.49 -1.91 21.34
N GLN A 148 1.03 -3.16 21.39
CA GLN A 148 1.74 -4.27 22.06
C GLN A 148 2.19 -5.33 21.07
N TYR A 149 1.46 -5.48 19.96
CA TYR A 149 1.72 -6.48 18.95
C TYR A 149 1.86 -5.83 17.56
N LEU A 150 3.02 -6.02 16.94
CA LEU A 150 3.31 -5.56 15.59
C LEU A 150 3.89 -6.71 14.77
N ASN A 151 3.19 -7.12 13.72
CA ASN A 151 3.69 -8.13 12.80
C ASN A 151 4.05 -7.52 11.44
N LEU A 152 5.35 -7.51 11.15
CA LEU A 152 5.93 -7.00 9.90
C LEU A 152 6.61 -8.08 9.06
N SER A 153 6.35 -9.35 9.34
CA SER A 153 6.97 -10.48 8.63
C SER A 153 6.72 -10.41 7.12
N ASN A 154 7.65 -10.91 6.30
CA ASN A 154 7.53 -10.90 4.83
C ASN A 154 7.34 -9.50 4.22
N ASN A 155 7.97 -8.48 4.80
CA ASN A 155 8.15 -7.16 4.19
C ASN A 155 9.58 -7.00 3.66
N GLY A 156 9.88 -5.84 3.06
CA GLY A 156 11.21 -5.48 2.54
C GLY A 156 11.96 -4.50 3.43
N ILE A 157 11.86 -4.64 4.77
CA ILE A 157 12.39 -3.67 5.73
C ILE A 157 13.91 -3.58 5.62
N LYS A 158 14.40 -2.34 5.43
CA LYS A 158 15.82 -1.99 5.33
C LYS A 158 16.23 -0.97 6.40
N HIS A 159 15.27 -0.19 6.90
CA HIS A 159 15.51 0.89 7.85
C HIS A 159 14.57 0.77 9.04
N VAL A 160 15.07 1.14 10.21
CA VAL A 160 14.30 1.16 11.45
C VAL A 160 14.46 2.55 12.04
N ASN A 161 13.38 3.33 11.99
CA ASN A 161 13.30 4.70 12.49
C ASN A 161 12.20 4.76 13.57
N GLY A 162 12.23 5.76 14.44
CA GLY A 162 11.12 6.01 15.39
C GLY A 162 11.01 5.00 16.55
N LEU A 163 11.95 4.06 16.69
CA LEU A 163 12.11 3.27 17.91
C LEU A 163 13.10 3.99 18.82
N ALA A 164 12.58 4.85 19.71
CA ALA A 164 13.41 5.47 20.75
C ALA A 164 13.88 4.40 21.74
N SER A 165 15.18 4.39 22.00
CA SER A 165 15.88 3.53 22.98
C SER A 165 15.67 3.98 24.42
#